data_AF-A0A9P5UM09-F1
#
_entry.id   AF-A0A9P5UM09-F1
#
_cell.length_a   1.000
_cell.length_b   1.000
_cell.length_c   1.000
_cell.angle_alpha   90.00
_cell.angle_beta   90.00
_cell.angle_gamma   90.00
#
_symmetry.space_group_name_H-M   'P 1'
#
loop_
_entity.id
_entity.type
_entity.pdbx_description
1 polymer ?
#
loop_
_entity_poly.entity_id
_entity_poly.type
_entity_poly.pdbx_seq_one_letter_code
_entity_poly.pdbx_strand_id
1 'polypeptide(L)'
;ATPAPTADPSPHSPPTTTPGHEYPCTVLSGLDATSVTYNSVAACYNAIPFNNSQAAATLKTVHGIFKDYYIFTDSALTSHVASPFASERVDILGELEKIARHKYTSDHRFHEDIRRAVASLRDGHASYDVSCYQS
;
A
#
# COMPACT_ATOMS: atom_id res chain seq x y z
N ALA A 1 -41.80 17.52 -14.68
CA ALA A 1 -41.39 16.32 -13.95
C ALA A 1 -40.00 15.93 -14.47
N THR A 2 -38.97 16.17 -13.68
CA THR A 2 -37.58 15.83 -14.02
C THR A 2 -37.35 14.38 -13.59
N PRO A 3 -36.71 13.51 -14.40
CA PRO A 3 -36.45 12.14 -13.98
C PRO A 3 -35.42 12.15 -12.83
N ALA A 4 -35.65 11.31 -11.83
CA ALA A 4 -34.69 11.10 -10.75
C ALA A 4 -33.40 10.47 -11.31
N PRO A 5 -32.21 10.86 -10.80
CA PRO A 5 -30.96 10.22 -11.18
C PRO A 5 -30.96 8.77 -10.68
N THR A 6 -30.71 7.84 -11.60
CA THR A 6 -30.44 6.44 -11.28
C THR A 6 -29.19 6.35 -10.41
N ALA A 7 -29.32 5.78 -9.22
CA ALA A 7 -28.19 5.54 -8.33
C ALA A 7 -27.17 4.61 -9.01
N ASP A 8 -25.95 5.10 -9.19
CA ASP A 8 -24.80 4.28 -9.56
C ASP A 8 -24.57 3.22 -8.46
N PRO A 9 -24.31 1.95 -8.80
CA PRO A 9 -23.95 0.96 -7.79
C PRO A 9 -22.62 1.35 -7.14
N SER A 10 -22.63 1.50 -5.80
CA SER A 10 -21.44 1.78 -5.00
C SER A 10 -20.29 0.80 -5.34
N PRO A 11 -19.05 1.29 -5.52
CA PRO A 11 -17.88 0.47 -5.89
C PRO A 11 -17.39 -0.47 -4.77
N HIS A 12 -18.17 -0.66 -3.70
CA HIS A 12 -17.81 -1.39 -2.48
C HIS A 12 -18.83 -2.49 -2.14
N SER A 13 -19.38 -3.16 -3.15
CA SER A 13 -20.08 -4.42 -2.86
C SER A 13 -19.03 -5.42 -2.35
N PRO A 14 -19.20 -6.02 -1.16
CA PRO A 14 -18.31 -7.07 -0.69
C PRO A 14 -18.28 -8.20 -1.74
N PRO A 15 -17.13 -8.88 -1.93
CA PRO A 15 -17.03 -9.95 -2.91
C PRO A 15 -18.13 -10.98 -2.63
N THR A 16 -18.95 -11.23 -3.65
CA THR A 16 -20.04 -12.19 -3.58
C THR A 16 -19.47 -13.54 -3.16
N THR A 17 -19.90 -14.03 -2.00
CA THR A 17 -19.52 -15.33 -1.47
C THR A 17 -19.88 -16.43 -2.46
N THR A 18 -18.88 -16.99 -3.13
CA THR A 18 -19.02 -18.30 -3.78
C THR A 18 -19.26 -19.33 -2.67
N PRO A 19 -20.36 -20.12 -2.72
CA PRO A 19 -20.61 -21.14 -1.71
C PRO A 19 -19.42 -22.12 -1.63
N GLY A 20 -18.77 -22.20 -0.47
CA GLY A 20 -17.62 -23.08 -0.21
C GLY A 20 -16.25 -22.41 -0.14
N HIS A 21 -16.14 -21.09 -0.30
CA HIS A 21 -14.88 -20.36 -0.11
C HIS A 21 -15.00 -19.34 1.02
N GLU A 22 -14.52 -19.69 2.22
CA GLU A 22 -14.43 -18.75 3.34
C GLU A 22 -13.37 -17.67 3.05
N TYR A 23 -13.77 -16.40 3.15
CA TYR A 23 -12.83 -15.29 3.01
C TYR A 23 -12.00 -15.13 4.30
N PRO A 24 -10.67 -15.00 4.23
CA PRO A 24 -9.83 -14.89 5.42
C PRO A 24 -10.22 -13.76 6.38
N CYS A 25 -10.75 -12.64 5.87
CA CYS A 25 -11.26 -11.57 6.73
C CYS A 25 -12.55 -11.93 7.46
N THR A 26 -13.42 -12.75 6.87
CA THR A 26 -14.62 -13.27 7.55
C THR A 26 -14.21 -14.21 8.67
N VAL A 27 -13.25 -15.10 8.42
CA VAL A 27 -12.69 -15.99 9.45
C VAL A 27 -12.11 -15.16 10.59
N LEU A 28 -11.27 -14.16 10.28
CA LEU A 28 -10.68 -13.27 11.28
C LEU A 28 -11.75 -12.55 12.12
N SER A 29 -12.82 -12.06 11.49
CA SER A 29 -13.91 -11.34 12.18
C SER A 29 -14.70 -12.20 13.16
N GLY A 30 -14.67 -13.53 12.98
CA GLY A 30 -15.33 -14.48 13.85
C GLY A 30 -14.47 -14.98 15.02
N LEU A 31 -13.21 -14.56 15.11
CA LEU A 31 -12.33 -14.97 16.21
C LEU A 31 -12.53 -14.11 17.45
N ASP A 32 -12.45 -14.73 18.62
CA ASP A 32 -12.30 -14.01 19.89
C ASP A 32 -10.95 -13.27 19.92
N ALA A 33 -10.89 -12.13 20.61
CA ALA A 33 -9.70 -11.26 20.64
C ALA A 33 -8.41 -12.00 21.08
N THR A 34 -8.54 -12.96 22.01
CA THR A 34 -7.41 -13.79 22.51
C THR A 34 -6.95 -14.84 21.51
N SER A 35 -7.74 -15.12 20.48
CA SER A 35 -7.48 -16.13 19.45
C SER A 35 -6.97 -15.52 18.15
N VAL A 36 -6.93 -14.19 18.05
CA VAL A 36 -6.34 -13.47 16.91
C VAL A 36 -4.83 -13.70 16.90
N THR A 37 -4.32 -14.17 15.76
CA THR A 37 -2.88 -14.38 15.52
C THR A 37 -2.39 -13.50 14.39
N TYR A 38 -1.08 -13.23 14.34
CA TYR A 38 -0.45 -12.55 13.20
C TYR A 38 -0.85 -13.19 11.86
N ASN A 39 -0.86 -14.52 11.79
CA ASN A 39 -1.20 -15.24 10.56
C ASN A 39 -2.64 -15.01 10.13
N SER A 40 -3.59 -14.95 11.07
CA SER A 40 -5.00 -14.66 10.74
C SER A 40 -5.19 -13.24 10.18
N VAL A 41 -4.47 -12.25 10.74
CA VAL A 41 -4.48 -10.86 10.24
C VAL A 41 -3.81 -10.76 8.88
N ALA A 42 -2.61 -11.34 8.74
CA ALA A 42 -1.85 -11.35 7.49
C ALA A 42 -2.63 -12.05 6.37
N ALA A 43 -3.34 -13.14 6.67
CA ALA A 43 -4.20 -13.83 5.70
C ALA A 43 -5.36 -12.93 5.23
N CYS A 44 -6.03 -12.22 6.16
CA CYS A 44 -7.06 -11.25 5.80
C CYS A 44 -6.50 -10.13 4.91
N TYR A 45 -5.43 -9.45 5.32
CA TYR A 45 -4.86 -8.34 4.55
C TYR A 45 -4.40 -8.78 3.16
N ASN A 46 -3.75 -9.95 3.06
CA ASN A 46 -3.31 -10.47 1.77
C ASN A 46 -4.45 -10.94 0.86
N ALA A 47 -5.66 -11.16 1.40
CA ALA A 47 -6.83 -11.54 0.62
C ALA A 47 -7.55 -10.34 -0.04
N ILE A 48 -7.21 -9.10 0.34
CA ILE A 48 -7.80 -7.91 -0.27
C ILE A 48 -7.32 -7.78 -1.73
N PRO A 49 -8.24 -7.80 -2.71
CA PRO A 49 -7.87 -7.85 -4.11
C PRO A 49 -7.25 -6.54 -4.58
N PHE A 50 -6.16 -6.64 -5.34
CA PHE A 50 -5.50 -5.50 -5.96
C PHE A 50 -6.40 -4.79 -6.99
N ASN A 51 -6.53 -3.46 -6.88
CA ASN A 51 -7.24 -2.63 -7.84
C ASN A 51 -6.26 -1.83 -8.71
N ASN A 52 -6.11 -2.22 -9.98
CA ASN A 52 -5.18 -1.58 -10.92
C ASN A 52 -5.39 -0.06 -11.07
N SER A 53 -6.64 0.40 -11.10
CA SER A 53 -6.94 1.83 -11.29
C SER A 53 -6.54 2.65 -10.06
N GLN A 54 -6.84 2.14 -8.86
CA GLN A 54 -6.47 2.82 -7.61
C GLN A 54 -4.95 2.78 -7.40
N ALA A 55 -4.31 1.67 -7.73
CA ALA A 55 -2.86 1.53 -7.64
C ALA A 55 -2.13 2.48 -8.59
N ALA A 56 -2.60 2.60 -9.84
CA ALA A 56 -2.01 3.53 -10.81
C ALA A 56 -2.16 5.00 -10.36
N ALA A 57 -3.34 5.39 -9.84
CA ALA A 57 -3.57 6.73 -9.31
C ALA A 57 -2.71 7.03 -8.08
N THR A 58 -2.59 6.04 -7.18
CA THR A 58 -1.73 6.12 -5.99
C THR A 58 -0.27 6.30 -6.39
N LEU A 59 0.27 5.43 -7.24
CA LEU A 59 1.66 5.52 -7.70
C LEU A 59 1.95 6.84 -8.41
N LYS A 60 1.05 7.31 -9.28
CA LYS A 60 1.19 8.61 -9.93
C LYS A 60 1.35 9.74 -8.90
N THR A 61 0.53 9.71 -7.85
CA THR A 61 0.55 10.71 -6.79
C THR A 61 1.82 10.63 -5.96
N VAL A 62 2.17 9.44 -5.47
CA VAL A 62 3.38 9.21 -4.65
C VAL A 62 4.64 9.55 -5.44
N HIS A 63 4.74 9.11 -6.69
CA HIS A 63 5.85 9.43 -7.57
C HIS A 63 5.94 10.94 -7.83
N GLY A 64 4.82 11.64 -8.05
CA GLY A 64 4.81 13.09 -8.20
C GLY A 64 5.33 13.82 -6.95
N ILE A 65 4.90 13.39 -5.76
CA ILE A 65 5.38 13.94 -4.48
C ILE A 65 6.91 13.78 -4.37
N PHE A 66 7.43 12.57 -4.57
CA PHE A 66 8.87 12.33 -4.45
C PHE A 66 9.70 12.99 -5.54
N LYS A 67 9.15 13.13 -6.76
CA LYS A 67 9.86 13.76 -7.86
C LYS A 67 9.92 15.29 -7.72
N ASP A 68 8.80 15.90 -7.35
CA ASP A 68 8.63 17.35 -7.48
C ASP A 68 8.72 18.09 -6.14
N TYR A 69 8.56 17.40 -5.00
CA TYR A 69 8.48 18.04 -3.68
C TYR A 69 9.45 17.47 -2.63
N TYR A 70 9.97 16.25 -2.81
CA TYR A 70 10.94 15.69 -1.88
C TYR A 70 12.35 16.24 -2.16
N ILE A 71 12.80 17.16 -1.32
CA ILE A 71 14.04 17.92 -1.56
C ILE A 71 15.33 17.08 -1.36
N PHE A 72 15.25 15.92 -0.71
CA PHE A 72 16.40 15.11 -0.37
C PHE A 72 16.67 13.96 -1.35
N THR A 73 16.02 13.93 -2.52
CA THR A 73 16.28 12.89 -3.54
C THR A 73 17.76 12.77 -3.89
N ASP A 74 18.45 13.88 -4.12
CA ASP A 74 19.85 13.89 -4.52
C ASP A 74 20.77 13.45 -3.36
N SER A 75 20.43 13.86 -2.13
CA SER A 75 21.13 13.42 -0.93
C SER A 75 20.96 11.92 -0.70
N ALA A 76 19.76 11.38 -0.88
CA ALA A 76 19.47 9.95 -0.77
C ALA A 76 20.24 9.11 -1.81
N LEU A 77 20.57 9.68 -2.96
CA LEU A 77 21.37 9.02 -4.00
C LEU A 77 22.89 8.99 -3.71
N THR A 78 23.33 9.68 -2.66
CA THR A 78 24.76 9.78 -2.31
C THR A 78 25.26 8.49 -1.68
N SER A 79 26.25 7.86 -2.30
CA SER A 79 26.81 6.57 -1.85
C SER A 79 27.84 6.67 -0.71
N HIS A 80 28.24 7.89 -0.33
CA HIS A 80 29.32 8.14 0.63
C HIS A 80 28.93 9.24 1.62
N VAL A 81 28.03 8.93 2.55
CA VAL A 81 27.73 9.80 3.68
C VAL A 81 28.70 9.49 4.83
N ALA A 82 29.35 10.51 5.39
CA ALA A 82 30.33 10.34 6.46
C ALA A 82 29.67 9.81 7.75
N SER A 83 30.40 8.98 8.49
CA SER A 83 30.02 8.57 9.85
C SER A 83 29.81 9.80 10.75
N PRO A 84 28.81 9.82 11.66
CA PRO A 84 27.90 8.73 12.05
C PRO A 84 26.62 8.62 11.20
N PHE A 85 26.47 9.42 10.15
CA PHE A 85 25.24 9.51 9.35
C PHE A 85 25.26 8.64 8.09
N ALA A 86 26.14 7.64 8.05
CA ALA A 86 26.23 6.71 6.93
C ALA A 86 24.88 6.00 6.72
N SER A 87 24.34 6.11 5.51
CA SER A 87 23.13 5.45 5.07
C SER A 87 23.36 4.82 3.71
N GLU A 88 22.58 3.78 3.40
CA GLU A 88 22.61 3.19 2.07
C GLU A 88 22.05 4.16 1.04
N ARG A 89 22.58 4.10 -0.18
CA ARG A 89 22.02 4.84 -1.31
C ARG A 89 20.60 4.35 -1.58
N VAL A 90 19.66 5.29 -1.68
CA VAL A 90 18.26 5.02 -2.02
C VAL A 90 17.85 5.81 -3.26
N ASP A 91 17.43 5.08 -4.28
CA ASP A 91 16.79 5.64 -5.47
C ASP A 91 15.28 5.47 -5.37
N ILE A 92 14.62 6.37 -4.64
CA ILE A 92 13.17 6.25 -4.37
C ILE A 92 12.34 6.28 -5.66
N LEU A 93 12.73 7.07 -6.66
CA LEU A 93 12.03 7.12 -7.93
C LEU A 93 12.18 5.79 -8.68
N GLY A 94 13.40 5.25 -8.73
CA GLY A 94 13.66 3.92 -9.28
C GLY A 94 12.90 2.80 -8.56
N GLU A 95 12.78 2.85 -7.23
CA GLU A 95 11.97 1.88 -6.47
C GLU A 95 10.48 2.00 -6.80
N LEU A 96 9.92 3.20 -6.86
CA LEU A 96 8.51 3.41 -7.25
C LEU A 96 8.23 2.93 -8.68
N GLU A 97 9.17 3.11 -9.60
CA GLU A 97 9.06 2.56 -10.96
C GLU A 97 9.13 1.02 -10.99
N LYS A 98 9.93 0.39 -10.12
CA LYS A 98 9.95 -1.08 -9.98
C LYS A 98 8.61 -1.58 -9.47
N ILE A 99 8.04 -0.93 -8.46
CA ILE A 99 6.70 -1.22 -7.92
C ILE A 99 5.65 -1.09 -9.03
N ALA A 100 5.71 -0.04 -9.85
CA ALA A 100 4.78 0.16 -10.97
C ALA A 100 4.79 -0.96 -12.01
N ARG A 101 5.90 -1.70 -12.15
CA ARG A 101 6.03 -2.83 -13.07
C ARG A 101 5.69 -4.19 -12.43
N HIS A 102 5.56 -4.25 -11.11
CA HIS A 102 5.26 -5.48 -10.41
C HIS A 102 3.77 -5.84 -10.56
N LYS A 103 3.50 -7.16 -10.71
CA LYS A 103 2.13 -7.68 -10.88
C LYS A 103 1.57 -8.09 -9.53
N TYR A 104 0.88 -7.17 -8.86
CA TYR A 104 0.23 -7.45 -7.58
C TYR A 104 -1.11 -8.16 -7.77
N THR A 105 -1.38 -9.08 -6.85
CA THR A 105 -2.72 -9.66 -6.63
C THR A 105 -3.35 -9.17 -5.33
N SER A 106 -2.53 -8.68 -4.40
CA SER A 106 -2.93 -8.18 -3.09
C SER A 106 -2.68 -6.69 -2.99
N ASP A 107 -3.73 -5.95 -2.62
CA ASP A 107 -3.67 -4.51 -2.36
C ASP A 107 -2.73 -4.19 -1.19
N HIS A 108 -2.79 -4.97 -0.11
CA HIS A 108 -1.87 -4.88 1.02
C HIS A 108 -0.40 -5.00 0.60
N ARG A 109 -0.05 -5.97 -0.25
CA ARG A 109 1.35 -6.15 -0.70
C ARG A 109 1.85 -4.96 -1.52
N PHE A 110 0.98 -4.38 -2.35
CA PHE A 110 1.28 -3.17 -3.10
C PHE A 110 1.59 -1.98 -2.16
N HIS A 111 0.70 -1.69 -1.21
CA HIS A 111 0.89 -0.59 -0.27
C HIS A 111 2.09 -0.78 0.66
N GLU A 112 2.34 -2.01 1.07
CA GLU A 112 3.48 -2.37 1.92
C GLU A 112 4.82 -2.22 1.17
N ASP A 113 4.89 -2.50 -0.12
CA ASP A 113 6.09 -2.23 -0.92
C ASP A 113 6.37 -0.73 -1.05
N ILE A 114 5.34 0.10 -1.23
CA ILE A 114 5.50 1.56 -1.22
C ILE A 114 6.00 2.02 0.16
N ARG A 115 5.39 1.52 1.23
CA ARG A 115 5.80 1.85 2.61
C ARG A 115 7.26 1.51 2.86
N ARG A 116 7.71 0.32 2.43
CA ARG A 116 9.12 -0.09 2.55
C ARG A 116 10.06 0.78 1.73
N ALA A 117 9.68 1.13 0.50
CA ALA A 117 10.47 2.00 -0.35
C ALA A 117 10.67 3.37 0.33
N VAL A 118 9.60 3.98 0.86
CA VAL A 118 9.69 5.26 1.58
C VAL A 118 10.50 5.12 2.87
N ALA A 119 10.26 4.08 3.68
CA ALA A 119 11.00 3.86 4.93
C ALA A 119 12.51 3.62 4.72
N SER A 120 12.91 3.15 3.52
CA SER A 120 14.32 2.94 3.19
C SER A 120 15.12 4.24 3.16
N LEU A 121 14.46 5.39 2.93
CA LEU A 121 15.09 6.72 2.97
C LEU A 121 15.68 7.08 4.34
N ARG A 122 15.26 6.40 5.43
CA ARG A 122 15.66 6.72 6.81
C ARG A 122 15.42 8.18 7.20
N ASP A 123 14.39 8.79 6.62
CA ASP A 123 13.98 10.17 6.88
C ASP A 123 12.73 10.18 7.78
N GLY A 124 12.84 10.76 8.97
CA GLY A 124 11.75 10.84 9.94
C GLY A 124 10.55 11.70 9.48
N HIS A 125 10.69 12.48 8.41
CA HIS A 125 9.62 13.29 7.84
C HIS A 125 8.98 12.66 6.60
N ALA A 126 9.59 11.60 6.05
CA ALA A 126 9.05 10.89 4.89
C ALA A 126 8.39 9.59 5.35
N SER A 127 7.06 9.54 5.27
CA SER A 127 6.28 8.33 5.54
C SER A 127 5.22 8.09 4.47
N TYR A 128 4.80 6.84 4.38
CA TYR A 128 3.67 6.42 3.56
C TYR A 128 2.78 5.53 4.42
N ASP A 129 1.60 6.04 4.75
CA ASP A 129 0.68 5.40 5.68
C ASP A 129 -0.70 5.23 5.03
N VAL A 130 -1.29 4.05 5.22
CA VAL A 130 -2.63 3.71 4.74
C VAL A 130 -3.45 3.27 5.93
N SER A 131 -4.63 3.85 6.11
CA SER A 131 -5.50 3.58 7.28
C SER A 131 -6.08 2.16 7.30
N CYS A 132 -5.99 1.42 6.21
CA CYS A 132 -6.61 0.10 6.07
C CYS A 132 -5.76 -1.06 6.63
N TYR A 133 -4.46 -0.87 6.80
CA TYR A 133 -3.51 -1.94 7.16
C TYR A 133 -2.69 -1.57 8.40
N GLN A 134 -3.38 -1.11 9.43
CA GLN A 134 -2.80 -0.67 10.69
C GLN A 134 -3.13 -1.69 11.78
N SER A 135 -2.11 -2.08 12.55
CA SER A 135 -2.20 -2.94 13.73
C SER A 135 -2.23 -2.11 15.01
#